data_AF-A0A0D7X428-F1
#
_entry.id   AF-A0A0D7X428-F1
#
_cell.length_a   1.000
_cell.length_b   1.000
_cell.length_c   1.000
_cell.angle_alpha   90.00
_cell.angle_beta   90.00
_cell.angle_gamma   90.00
#
_symmetry.space_group_name_H-M   'P 1'
#
loop_
_entity.id
_entity.type
_entity.pdbx_description
1 polymer ?
#
loop_
_entity_poly.entity_id
_entity_poly.type
_entity_poly.pdbx_seq_one_letter_code
_entity_poly.pdbx_strand_id
1 'polypeptide(L)' 'MPKMTLAEAQMMYKLWCDAETALATGKSYTIAGRSMTRTDMNVVLERKRYYGRIVDDLENPGVKRRSKVRGITPFDR' A
#
# COMPACT_ATOMS: atom_id res chain seq x y z
N MET A 1 4.51 14.30 -11.32
CA MET A 1 3.70 13.23 -11.93
C MET A 1 4.37 11.91 -11.62
N PRO A 2 3.64 10.85 -11.26
CA PRO A 2 4.24 9.52 -11.13
C PRO A 2 4.93 9.14 -12.45
N LYS A 3 6.12 8.53 -12.36
CA LYS A 3 6.98 8.21 -13.53
C LYS A 3 6.50 7.00 -14.35
N MET A 4 5.30 6.50 -14.07
CA MET A 4 4.81 5.19 -14.49
C MET A 4 3.39 5.34 -15.03
N THR A 5 3.03 4.51 -15.99
CA THR A 5 1.70 4.55 -16.60
C THR A 5 0.65 3.91 -15.69
N LEU A 6 -0.63 4.24 -15.92
CA LEU A 6 -1.75 3.69 -15.14
C LEU A 6 -1.85 2.17 -15.28
N ALA A 7 -1.64 1.63 -16.48
CA ALA A 7 -1.68 0.20 -16.74
C ALA A 7 -0.60 -0.55 -15.96
N GLU A 8 0.64 -0.03 -15.96
CA GLU A 8 1.73 -0.60 -15.16
C GLU A 8 1.39 -0.55 -13.65
N ALA A 9 0.77 0.53 -13.17
CA ALA A 9 0.41 0.69 -11.76
C ALA A 9 -0.64 -0.33 -11.31
N GLN A 10 -1.64 -0.57 -12.15
CA GLN A 10 -2.64 -1.61 -11.91
C GLN A 10 -2.04 -3.02 -11.94
N MET A 11 -1.11 -3.30 -12.87
CA MET A 11 -0.39 -4.58 -12.92
C MET A 11 0.40 -4.84 -11.63
N MET A 12 1.17 -3.85 -11.18
CA MET A 12 1.95 -3.96 -9.95
C MET A 12 1.03 -4.09 -8.73
N TYR A 13 -0.05 -3.31 -8.66
CA TYR A 13 -1.03 -3.43 -7.57
C TYR A 13 -1.64 -4.83 -7.50
N LYS A 14 -2.01 -5.41 -8.65
CA LYS A 14 -2.52 -6.79 -8.74
C LYS A 14 -1.48 -7.81 -8.25
N LEU A 15 -0.22 -7.70 -8.69
CA LEU A 15 0.87 -8.57 -8.26
C LEU A 15 1.04 -8.59 -6.74
N TRP A 16 0.95 -7.42 -6.08
CA TRP A 16 1.06 -7.33 -4.62
C TRP A 16 -0.20 -7.83 -3.89
N CYS A 17 -1.39 -7.70 -4.48
CA CYS A 17 -2.60 -8.37 -3.97
C CYS A 17 -2.47 -9.89 -4.02
N ASP A 18 -1.97 -10.44 -5.14
CA ASP A 18 -1.76 -11.89 -5.29
C ASP A 18 -0.67 -12.40 -4.33
N ALA A 19 0.37 -11.61 -4.11
CA ALA A 19 1.38 -11.91 -3.09
C ALA A 19 0.78 -11.95 -1.67
N GLU A 20 -0.11 -11.01 -1.34
CA GLU A 20 -0.83 -10.96 -0.05
C GLU A 20 -1.75 -12.17 0.13
N THR A 21 -2.49 -12.59 -0.90
CA THR A 21 -3.37 -13.76 -0.81
C THR A 21 -2.59 -15.05 -0.64
N ALA A 22 -1.48 -15.22 -1.37
CA ALA A 22 -0.54 -16.32 -1.18
C ALA A 22 0.05 -16.32 0.24
N LEU A 23 0.41 -15.13 0.75
CA LEU A 23 0.83 -14.91 2.14
C LEU A 23 -0.22 -15.30 3.17
N ALA A 24 -1.48 -14.92 2.95
CA ALA A 24 -2.58 -15.21 3.84
C ALA A 24 -2.94 -16.72 3.87
N THR A 25 -2.84 -17.41 2.73
CA THR A 25 -3.17 -18.85 2.63
C THR A 25 -2.09 -19.75 3.21
N GLY A 26 -0.81 -19.42 3.05
CA GLY A 26 0.29 -20.22 3.61
C GLY A 26 0.54 -20.06 5.12
N LYS A 27 -0.50 -19.86 5.95
CA LYS A 27 -0.33 -19.65 7.40
C LYS A 27 0.13 -20.94 8.10
N SER A 28 1.42 -20.92 8.42
CA SER A 28 2.18 -21.71 9.41
C SER A 28 2.18 -23.23 9.26
N TYR A 29 3.32 -23.76 8.79
CA TYR A 29 3.70 -25.16 9.04
C TYR A 29 4.99 -25.17 9.86
N THR A 30 4.92 -25.79 11.03
CA THR A 30 6.08 -26.05 11.89
C THR A 30 6.89 -27.17 11.24
N ILE A 31 8.05 -26.86 10.67
CA ILE A 31 9.01 -27.89 10.23
C ILE A 31 10.11 -27.96 11.28
N ALA A 32 10.16 -29.10 11.98
CA ALA A 32 11.29 -29.51 12.82
C ALA A 32 11.82 -28.45 13.81
N GLY A 33 10.92 -27.78 14.55
CA GLY A 33 11.31 -26.89 15.67
C GLY A 33 11.97 -25.57 15.25
N ARG A 34 11.98 -25.22 13.96
CA ARG A 34 12.47 -23.92 13.48
C ARG A 34 11.32 -23.11 12.89
N SER A 35 11.07 -21.94 13.48
CA SER A 35 10.15 -20.95 12.93
C SER A 35 10.87 -20.16 11.83
N MET A 36 10.49 -20.35 10.57
CA MET A 36 11.03 -19.56 9.45
C MET A 36 10.14 -18.33 9.21
N THR A 37 10.71 -17.13 9.36
CA THR A 37 9.99 -15.87 9.16
C THR A 37 9.83 -15.60 7.67
N ARG A 38 8.58 -15.64 7.21
CA ARG A 38 8.16 -15.26 5.86
C ARG A 38 8.46 -13.77 5.63
N THR A 39 8.77 -13.37 4.40
CA THR A 39 8.91 -11.95 3.97
C THR A 39 7.95 -11.06 4.76
N ASP A 40 8.47 -10.00 5.37
CA ASP A 40 7.71 -9.14 6.27
C ASP A 40 6.39 -8.71 5.61
N MET A 41 5.26 -9.23 6.10
CA MET A 41 3.93 -8.85 5.63
C MET A 41 3.77 -7.32 5.60
N ASN A 42 4.50 -6.62 6.46
CA ASN A 42 4.65 -5.17 6.47
C ASN A 42 5.13 -4.60 5.12
N VAL A 43 6.15 -5.20 4.49
CA VAL A 43 6.68 -4.75 3.19
C VAL A 43 5.64 -4.95 2.09
N VAL A 44 4.91 -6.06 2.10
CA VAL A 44 3.83 -6.30 1.12
C VAL A 44 2.71 -5.29 1.27
N LEU A 45 2.28 -5.03 2.50
CA LEU A 45 1.27 -4.02 2.80
C LEU A 45 1.74 -2.60 2.43
N GLU A 46 3.02 -2.28 2.68
CA GLU A 46 3.60 -0.99 2.31
C GLU A 46 3.63 -0.80 0.79
N ARG A 47 4.09 -1.81 0.05
CA ARG A 47 4.12 -1.77 -1.42
C ARG A 47 2.70 -1.71 -2.01
N LYS A 48 1.75 -2.48 -1.48
CA LYS A 48 0.34 -2.42 -1.88
C LYS A 48 -0.24 -1.02 -1.67
N ARG A 49 0.00 -0.40 -0.51
CA ARG A 49 -0.42 0.99 -0.21
C ARG A 49 0.22 2.00 -1.16
N TYR A 50 1.49 1.83 -1.50
CA TYR A 50 2.21 2.70 -2.41
C TYR A 50 1.61 2.68 -3.82
N TYR A 51 1.44 1.48 -4.41
CA TYR A 51 0.86 1.36 -5.74
C TYR A 51 -0.62 1.75 -5.79
N GLY A 52 -1.39 1.46 -4.74
CA GLY A 52 -2.78 1.93 -4.63
C GLY A 52 -2.89 3.45 -4.67
N ARG A 53 -2.00 4.18 -3.98
CA ARG A 53 -1.95 5.65 -4.07
C ARG A 53 -1.62 6.15 -5.47
N ILE A 54 -0.70 5.49 -6.16
CA ILE A 54 -0.33 5.86 -7.54
C ILE A 54 -1.52 5.66 -8.49
N VAL A 55 -2.27 4.56 -8.34
CA VAL A 55 -3.49 4.32 -9.12
C VAL A 55 -4.53 5.40 -8.84
N ASP A 56 -4.81 5.70 -7.57
CA ASP A 56 -5.75 6.76 -7.18
C ASP A 56 -5.37 8.12 -7.79
N ASP A 57 -4.09 8.49 -7.69
CA ASP A 57 -3.55 9.77 -8.16
C ASP A 57 -3.58 9.88 -9.71
N LEU A 58 -3.42 8.76 -10.41
CA LEU A 58 -3.47 8.69 -11.88
C LEU A 58 -4.91 8.62 -12.41
N GLU A 59 -5.83 7.95 -11.71
CA GLU A 59 -7.25 7.88 -12.09
C GLU A 59 -7.98 9.21 -11.85
N ASN A 60 -7.59 9.96 -10.81
CA ASN A 60 -8.23 11.22 -10.45
C ASN A 60 -7.24 12.40 -10.47
N PRO A 61 -6.72 12.80 -11.65
CA PRO A 61 -5.79 13.91 -11.77
C PRO A 61 -6.48 15.23 -11.43
N GLY A 62 -6.41 15.66 -10.18
CA GLY A 62 -6.99 16.93 -9.71
C GLY A 62 -7.68 16.87 -8.36
N VAL A 63 -8.04 15.67 -7.88
CA VAL A 63 -8.59 15.50 -6.53
C VAL A 63 -7.44 15.46 -5.54
N LYS A 64 -6.91 16.62 -5.17
CA LYS A 64 -5.98 16.71 -4.04
C LYS A 64 -6.71 16.20 -2.79
N ARG A 65 -6.18 15.16 -2.13
CA ARG A 65 -6.71 14.69 -0.84
C ARG A 65 -6.79 15.88 0.11
N ARG A 66 -8.01 16.21 0.54
CA ARG A 66 -8.29 17.37 1.39
C ARG A 66 -7.44 17.24 2.66
N SER A 67 -6.54 18.19 2.93
CA SER A 67 -5.72 18.14 4.14
C SER A 67 -6.64 18.30 5.35
N LYS A 68 -6.59 17.35 6.28
CA LYS A 68 -7.34 17.47 7.54
C LYS A 68 -6.72 18.62 8.35
N VAL A 69 -7.50 19.68 8.59
CA VAL A 69 -7.11 20.76 9.51
C VAL A 69 -6.97 20.16 10.91
N ARG A 70 -5.78 20.25 11.51
CA ARG A 70 -5.46 19.64 12.82
C ARG A 70 -5.65 20.58 14.01
N GLY A 71 -5.82 21.87 13.76
CA GLY A 71 -6.07 22.87 14.80
C GLY A 71 -6.37 24.22 14.18
N ILE A 72 -7.24 24.99 14.83
CA ILE A 72 -7.51 26.39 14.53
C ILE A 72 -7.16 27.13 15.81
N THR A 73 -6.00 27.78 15.86
CA THR A 73 -5.64 28.64 16.99
C THR A 73 -6.07 30.05 16.63
N PRO A 74 -7.07 30.63 17.30
CA PRO A 74 -7.46 32.01 17.06
C PRO A 74 -6.32 32.92 17.52
N PHE A 75 -5.86 33.79 16.62
CA PHE A 75 -4.94 34.87 16.95
C PHE A 75 -5.80 36.09 17.30
N ASP A 76 -5.99 36.35 18.58
CA ASP A 76 -6.55 37.63 19.05
C ASP A 76 -5.44 38.69 19.05
N ARG A 77 -5.77 39.89 18.55
CA ARG A 77 -4.87 41.06 18.46
C ARG A 77 -5.24 42.10 19.50
#